data_AF-A0A917FS53-F1
#
_entry.id   AF-A0A917FS53-F1
#
_cell.length_a   1.000
_cell.length_b   1.000
_cell.length_c   1.000
_cell.angle_alpha   90.00
_cell.angle_beta   90.00
_cell.angle_gamma   90.00
#
_symmetry.space_group_name_H-M   'P 1'
#
loop_
_entity.id
_entity.type
_entity.pdbx_description
1 polymer ?
#
loop_
_entity_poly.entity_id
_entity_poly.type
_entity_poly.pdbx_seq_one_letter_code
_entity_poly.pdbx_strand_id
1 'polypeptide(L)'
;MRIKTSLLWLSSLFLILTLTISQAEENKTMRTQKNDDYMPSLITDTPLEGRMLAITMVRKTIGAIQQDGDIKKAVRKEYQDDAALLMRAAELVAIEFKTIAIANNYWRDKQEK
;
A
#
# COMPACT_ATOMS: atom_id res chain seq x y z
N MET A 1 -29.28 52.94 13.17
CA MET A 1 -27.87 52.58 12.92
C MET A 1 -27.60 51.16 13.39
N ARG A 2 -28.02 50.12 12.65
CA ARG A 2 -27.97 48.72 13.16
C ARG A 2 -27.85 47.62 12.09
N ILE A 3 -27.52 47.99 10.84
CA ILE A 3 -27.46 47.06 9.69
C ILE A 3 -26.00 46.82 9.22
N LYS A 4 -25.05 47.72 9.55
CA LYS A 4 -23.66 47.64 9.08
C LYS A 4 -22.82 46.54 9.75
N THR A 5 -23.21 46.06 10.93
CA THR A 5 -22.50 44.96 11.60
C THR A 5 -22.79 43.61 10.95
N SER A 6 -24.03 43.35 10.52
CA SER A 6 -24.46 42.09 9.90
C SER A 6 -23.63 41.70 8.66
N LEU A 7 -23.28 42.70 7.84
CA LEU A 7 -22.51 42.49 6.61
C LEU A 7 -21.05 42.07 6.87
N LEU A 8 -20.47 42.52 7.99
CA LEU A 8 -19.11 42.16 8.42
C LEU A 8 -19.03 40.73 9.01
N TRP A 9 -20.12 40.27 9.63
CA TRP A 9 -20.23 38.89 10.11
C TRP A 9 -20.38 37.90 8.94
N LEU A 10 -21.14 38.27 7.91
CA LEU A 10 -21.34 37.46 6.70
C LEU A 10 -20.04 37.30 5.88
N SER A 11 -19.24 38.36 5.72
CA SER A 11 -17.96 38.26 5.02
C SER A 11 -16.92 37.43 5.79
N SER A 12 -16.92 37.54 7.13
CA SER A 12 -16.06 36.73 8.00
C SER A 12 -16.43 35.24 7.94
N LEU A 13 -17.72 34.92 7.90
CA LEU A 13 -18.20 33.54 7.77
C LEU A 13 -17.84 32.95 6.40
N PHE A 14 -17.91 33.75 5.34
CA PHE A 14 -17.49 33.35 4.00
C PHE A 14 -15.99 33.06 3.93
N LEU A 15 -15.16 33.88 4.58
CA LEU A 15 -13.70 33.67 4.64
C LEU A 15 -13.33 32.38 5.40
N ILE A 16 -14.03 32.08 6.49
CA ILE A 16 -13.83 30.82 7.24
C ILE A 16 -14.28 29.62 6.38
N LEU A 17 -15.37 29.77 5.63
CA LEU A 17 -15.85 28.71 4.74
C LEU A 17 -14.84 28.43 3.61
N THR A 18 -14.24 29.46 3.00
CA THR A 18 -13.21 29.26 1.97
C THR A 18 -11.92 28.68 2.56
N LEU A 19 -11.53 29.07 3.77
CA LEU A 19 -10.35 28.52 4.44
C LEU A 19 -10.51 27.03 4.77
N THR A 20 -11.69 26.63 5.24
CA THR A 20 -11.98 25.22 5.60
C THR A 20 -12.05 24.32 4.37
N ILE A 21 -12.57 24.81 3.24
CA ILE A 21 -12.56 24.08 1.96
C ILE A 21 -11.12 23.89 1.46
N SER A 22 -10.29 24.94 1.50
CA SER A 22 -8.87 24.87 1.11
C SER A 22 -8.08 23.86 1.96
N GLN A 23 -8.28 23.90 3.29
CA GLN A 23 -7.67 22.93 4.23
C GLN A 23 -8.15 21.49 4.01
N ALA A 24 -9.37 21.28 3.53
CA ALA A 24 -9.89 19.96 3.20
C ALA A 24 -9.25 19.38 1.92
N GLU A 25 -8.90 20.21 0.96
CA GLU A 25 -8.20 19.79 -0.27
C GLU A 25 -6.73 19.45 0.00
N GLU A 26 -6.00 20.24 0.80
CA GLU A 26 -4.64 19.91 1.24
C GLU A 26 -4.57 18.60 2.05
N ASN A 27 -5.58 18.33 2.89
CA ASN A 27 -5.64 17.06 3.63
C ASN A 27 -5.88 15.84 2.72
N LYS A 28 -6.62 16.02 1.60
CA LYS A 28 -6.81 14.94 0.61
C LYS A 28 -5.53 14.70 -0.18
N THR A 29 -4.81 15.75 -0.58
CA THR A 29 -3.54 15.61 -1.31
C THR A 29 -2.42 15.04 -0.41
N MET A 30 -2.34 15.43 0.87
CA MET A 30 -1.39 14.86 1.84
C MET A 30 -1.65 13.37 2.15
N ARG A 31 -2.91 12.93 2.26
CA ARG A 31 -3.24 11.49 2.39
C ARG A 31 -2.86 10.67 1.15
N THR A 32 -2.66 11.34 0.02
CA THR A 32 -2.34 10.70 -1.27
C THR A 32 -0.83 10.54 -1.48
N GLN A 33 0.03 11.26 -0.74
CA GLN A 33 1.45 10.90 -0.64
C GLN A 33 1.64 9.75 0.34
N LYS A 34 1.09 8.59 -0.01
CA LYS A 34 1.57 7.33 0.52
C LYS A 34 2.96 7.13 -0.06
N ASN A 35 3.96 6.97 0.80
CA ASN A 35 5.26 6.41 0.42
C ASN A 35 4.99 5.18 -0.50
N ASP A 36 5.37 5.26 -1.77
CA ASP A 36 5.19 4.21 -2.78
C ASP A 36 6.24 3.10 -2.67
N ASP A 37 7.24 3.29 -1.81
CA ASP A 37 8.25 2.29 -1.48
C ASP A 37 7.68 1.24 -0.52
N TYR A 38 7.09 0.21 -1.12
CA TYR A 38 6.52 -0.92 -0.42
C TYR A 38 7.57 -1.95 0.05
N MET A 39 8.86 -1.75 -0.29
CA MET A 39 9.95 -2.68 0.02
C MET A 39 11.22 -1.92 0.43
N PRO A 40 11.18 -1.14 1.53
CA PRO A 40 12.34 -0.35 1.97
C PRO A 40 13.48 -1.22 2.52
N SER A 41 13.21 -2.49 2.85
CA SER A 41 14.19 -3.45 3.36
C SER A 41 13.72 -4.89 3.13
N LEU A 42 14.67 -5.82 3.04
CA LEU A 42 14.41 -7.26 3.09
C LEU A 42 14.48 -7.83 4.51
N ILE A 43 14.89 -7.04 5.51
CA ILE A 43 14.99 -7.47 6.90
C ILE A 43 13.60 -7.48 7.55
N THR A 44 13.23 -8.60 8.18
CA THR A 44 11.95 -8.80 8.86
C THR A 44 12.14 -9.38 10.26
N ASP A 45 11.14 -9.22 11.13
CA ASP A 45 11.24 -9.70 12.51
C ASP A 45 11.05 -11.18 12.66
N THR A 46 10.15 -11.74 11.86
CA THR A 46 9.81 -13.16 11.92
C THR A 46 9.86 -13.81 10.54
N PRO A 47 9.99 -15.15 10.48
CA PRO A 47 9.81 -15.91 9.24
C PRO A 47 8.44 -15.67 8.60
N LEU A 48 7.39 -15.48 9.41
CA LEU A 48 6.04 -15.21 8.90
C LEU A 48 5.99 -13.86 8.18
N GLU A 49 6.57 -12.82 8.76
CA GLU A 49 6.69 -11.51 8.10
C GLU A 49 7.52 -11.60 6.82
N GLY A 50 8.63 -12.35 6.84
CA GLY A 50 9.43 -12.61 5.65
C GLY A 50 8.62 -13.27 4.54
N ARG A 51 7.75 -14.23 4.89
CA ARG A 51 6.85 -14.88 3.93
C ARG A 51 5.78 -13.92 3.40
N MET A 52 5.26 -13.03 4.24
CA MET A 52 4.31 -12.01 3.81
C MET A 52 4.95 -10.97 2.87
N LEU A 53 6.22 -10.61 3.11
CA LEU A 53 7.00 -9.76 2.22
C LEU A 53 7.21 -10.44 0.86
N ALA A 54 7.60 -11.74 0.84
CA ALA A 54 7.73 -12.52 -0.41
C ALA A 54 6.44 -12.51 -1.24
N ILE A 55 5.28 -12.75 -0.61
CA ILE A 55 3.97 -12.68 -1.27
C ILE A 55 3.72 -11.28 -1.86
N THR A 56 4.08 -10.25 -1.12
CA THR A 56 3.92 -8.86 -1.56
C THR A 56 4.79 -8.58 -2.79
N MET A 57 6.06 -8.99 -2.78
CA MET A 57 6.99 -8.84 -3.90
C MET A 57 6.43 -9.49 -5.17
N VAL A 58 6.04 -10.78 -5.11
CA VAL A 58 5.45 -11.48 -6.26
C VAL A 58 4.22 -10.72 -6.80
N ARG A 59 3.30 -10.32 -5.92
CA ARG A 59 2.08 -9.60 -6.33
C ARG A 59 2.38 -8.23 -6.93
N LYS A 60 3.39 -7.52 -6.41
CA LYS A 60 3.80 -6.20 -6.89
C LYS A 60 4.50 -6.28 -8.23
N THR A 61 5.32 -7.31 -8.47
CA THR A 61 5.89 -7.60 -9.79
C THR A 61 4.79 -7.80 -10.85
N ILE A 62 3.78 -8.62 -10.55
CA ILE A 62 2.63 -8.80 -11.47
C ILE A 62 1.85 -7.49 -11.68
N GLY A 63 1.63 -6.73 -10.60
CA GLY A 63 0.95 -5.43 -10.68
C GLY A 63 1.71 -4.37 -11.49
N ALA A 64 3.04 -4.45 -11.51
CA ALA A 64 3.89 -3.56 -12.30
C ALA A 64 3.88 -3.93 -13.79
N ILE A 65 3.83 -5.22 -14.12
CA ILE A 65 3.72 -5.73 -15.50
C ILE A 65 2.32 -5.45 -16.08
N GLN A 66 1.27 -5.74 -15.31
CA GLN A 66 -0.13 -5.58 -15.73
C GLN A 66 -0.88 -4.59 -14.84
N GLN A 67 -1.01 -3.37 -15.33
CA GLN A 67 -1.64 -2.27 -14.61
C GLN A 67 -3.17 -2.28 -14.72
N ASP A 68 -3.73 -2.83 -15.80
CA ASP A 68 -5.17 -2.88 -16.08
C ASP A 68 -5.90 -3.79 -15.07
N GLY A 69 -6.89 -3.21 -14.38
CA GLY A 69 -7.67 -3.88 -13.34
C GLY A 69 -8.58 -4.98 -13.87
N ASP A 70 -9.14 -4.84 -15.06
CA ASP A 70 -10.06 -5.80 -15.66
C ASP A 70 -9.30 -6.98 -16.26
N ILE A 71 -8.13 -6.75 -16.86
CA ILE A 71 -7.22 -7.83 -17.27
C ILE A 71 -6.78 -8.64 -16.03
N LYS A 72 -6.41 -7.99 -14.92
CA LYS A 72 -6.07 -8.70 -13.67
C LYS A 72 -7.20 -9.59 -13.14
N LYS A 73 -8.45 -9.14 -13.26
CA LYS A 73 -9.62 -9.95 -12.86
C LYS A 73 -9.82 -11.14 -13.81
N ALA A 74 -9.64 -10.94 -15.11
CA ALA A 74 -9.73 -12.00 -16.10
C ALA A 74 -8.66 -13.09 -15.84
N VAL A 75 -7.40 -12.71 -15.71
CA VAL A 75 -6.28 -13.63 -15.42
C VAL A 75 -6.50 -14.38 -14.10
N ARG A 76 -7.06 -13.72 -13.06
CA ARG A 76 -7.39 -14.41 -11.81
C ARG A 76 -8.36 -15.58 -12.01
N LYS A 77 -9.37 -15.41 -12.88
CA LYS A 77 -10.33 -16.49 -13.16
C LYS A 77 -9.66 -17.70 -13.80
N GLU A 78 -8.58 -17.50 -14.55
CA GLU A 78 -7.84 -18.59 -15.18
C GLU A 78 -7.06 -19.42 -14.17
N TYR A 79 -6.30 -18.78 -13.26
CA TYR A 79 -5.43 -19.53 -12.35
C TYR A 79 -6.07 -19.94 -11.02
N GLN A 80 -7.17 -19.33 -10.59
CA GLN A 80 -7.72 -19.55 -9.24
C GLN A 80 -8.17 -20.99 -8.97
N ASP A 81 -8.58 -21.72 -10.02
CA ASP A 81 -9.07 -23.10 -9.93
C ASP A 81 -8.10 -24.11 -10.59
N ASP A 82 -6.97 -23.65 -11.12
CA ASP A 82 -5.94 -24.49 -11.73
C ASP A 82 -4.84 -24.83 -10.70
N ALA A 83 -4.82 -26.08 -10.24
CA ALA A 83 -3.88 -26.55 -9.25
C ALA A 83 -2.41 -26.38 -9.68
N ALA A 84 -2.08 -26.57 -10.96
CA ALA A 84 -0.72 -26.42 -11.45
C ALA A 84 -0.30 -24.94 -11.39
N LEU A 85 -1.17 -24.02 -11.81
CA LEU A 85 -0.90 -22.58 -11.73
C LEU A 85 -0.81 -22.09 -10.28
N LEU A 86 -1.63 -22.62 -9.37
CA LEU A 86 -1.52 -22.34 -7.94
C LEU A 86 -0.19 -22.84 -7.35
N MET A 87 0.28 -24.03 -7.76
CA MET A 87 1.60 -24.52 -7.35
C MET A 87 2.73 -23.65 -7.90
N ARG A 88 2.62 -23.14 -9.14
CA ARG A 88 3.58 -22.17 -9.68
C ARG A 88 3.60 -20.86 -8.89
N ALA A 89 2.44 -20.34 -8.50
CA ALA A 89 2.39 -19.15 -7.65
C ALA A 89 3.08 -19.38 -6.30
N ALA A 90 2.89 -20.57 -5.70
CA ALA A 90 3.58 -20.95 -4.47
C ALA A 90 5.11 -21.09 -4.66
N GLU A 91 5.57 -21.63 -5.80
CA GLU A 91 6.98 -21.73 -6.17
C GLU A 91 7.65 -20.35 -6.25
N LEU A 92 7.01 -19.38 -6.90
CA LEU A 92 7.52 -18.00 -6.98
C LEU A 92 7.68 -17.37 -5.59
N VAL A 93 6.69 -17.57 -4.71
CA VAL A 93 6.79 -17.09 -3.32
C VAL A 93 7.92 -17.80 -2.57
N ALA A 94 8.14 -19.09 -2.80
CA ALA A 94 9.23 -19.83 -2.16
C ALA A 94 10.61 -19.33 -2.60
N ILE A 95 10.77 -18.95 -3.88
CA ILE A 95 12.00 -18.36 -4.41
C ILE A 95 12.29 -17.02 -3.72
N GLU A 96 11.32 -16.11 -3.66
CA GLU A 96 11.49 -14.82 -2.98
C GLU A 96 11.73 -14.99 -1.48
N PHE A 97 11.00 -15.90 -0.84
CA PHE A 97 11.17 -16.19 0.58
C PHE A 97 12.57 -16.75 0.89
N LYS A 98 13.17 -17.55 0.00
CA LYS A 98 14.56 -18.00 0.14
C LYS A 98 15.53 -16.82 0.15
N THR A 99 15.36 -15.85 -0.75
CA THR A 99 16.18 -14.63 -0.78
C THR A 99 16.05 -13.83 0.52
N ILE A 100 14.81 -13.64 1.00
CA ILE A 100 14.54 -12.93 2.27
C ILE A 100 15.13 -13.70 3.46
N ALA A 101 15.00 -15.02 3.50
CA ALA A 101 15.56 -15.84 4.57
C ALA A 101 17.09 -15.72 4.64
N ILE A 102 17.77 -15.71 3.48
CA ILE A 102 19.22 -15.46 3.41
C ILE A 102 19.56 -14.07 3.95
N ALA A 103 18.81 -13.02 3.54
CA ALA A 103 19.01 -11.66 4.03
C ALA A 103 18.84 -11.53 5.55
N ASN A 104 18.00 -12.37 6.16
CA ASN A 104 17.72 -12.38 7.60
C ASN A 104 18.56 -13.40 8.39
N ASN A 105 19.61 -13.99 7.80
CA ASN A 105 20.39 -15.06 8.42
C ASN A 105 19.51 -16.18 9.00
N TYR A 106 18.43 -16.53 8.28
CA TYR A 106 17.41 -17.50 8.70
C TYR A 106 16.83 -17.23 10.10
N TRP A 107 16.84 -15.97 10.57
CA TRP A 107 16.39 -15.53 11.88
C TRP A 107 17.09 -16.22 13.07
N ARG A 108 18.27 -16.83 12.86
CA ARG A 108 18.99 -17.59 13.91
C ARG A 108 19.35 -16.71 15.11
N ASP A 109 19.81 -15.49 14.84
CA ASP A 109 20.27 -14.55 15.87
C ASP A 109 19.14 -14.05 16.79
N LYS A 110 17.88 -14.22 16.38
CA LYS A 110 16.69 -13.82 17.17
C LYS A 110 16.20 -14.93 18.10
N GLN A 111 16.70 -16.16 17.96
CA GLN A 111 16.31 -17.30 18.80
C GLN A 111 17.16 -17.43 20.07
N GLU A 112 18.31 -16.76 20.11
CA GLU A 112 19.30 -16.87 21.19
C GLU A 112 19.15 -15.77 22.27
N LYS A 113 18.08 -14.99 22.23
CA LYS A 113 17.70 -13.98 23.23
C LYS A 113 16.47 -14.42 24.01
#